data_AF-A0A535EAN9-F1
#
_entry.id   AF-A0A535EAN9-F1
#
_cell.length_a   1.000
_cell.length_b   1.000
_cell.length_c   1.000
_cell.angle_alpha   90.00
_cell.angle_beta   90.00
_cell.angle_gamma   90.00
#
_symmetry.space_group_name_H-M   'P 1'
#
loop_
_entity.id
_entity.type
_entity.pdbx_description
1 polymer ?
#
loop_
_entity_poly.entity_id
_entity_poly.type
_entity_poly.pdbx_seq_one_letter_code
_entity_poly.pdbx_strand_id
1 'polypeptide(L)'
;MRARIDSGFESIAFFMEMRRREVGSTCSLKRTPALHRLRTSISSRSWRPAMLMPQAEIAEISHTPKGWEHEPLRLIVRRVRIPVEELSEDPRSRRRRTYPPSSSHWR
;
A
#
# COMPACT_ATOMS: atom_id res chain seq x y z
N MET A 1 9.27 -16.94 15.27
CA MET A 1 10.01 -16.49 14.05
C MET A 1 9.20 -15.39 13.36
N ARG A 2 9.84 -14.44 12.65
CA ARG A 2 9.14 -13.42 11.86
C ARG A 2 9.65 -13.38 10.41
N ALA A 3 8.75 -13.26 9.44
CA ALA A 3 9.11 -13.25 8.02
C ALA A 3 8.70 -11.93 7.33
N ARG A 4 9.59 -11.40 6.49
CA ARG A 4 9.29 -10.29 5.58
C ARG A 4 9.36 -10.81 4.15
N ILE A 5 8.31 -10.54 3.38
CA ILE A 5 8.07 -11.17 2.09
C ILE A 5 7.76 -10.08 1.07
N ASP A 6 8.42 -10.15 -0.07
CA ASP A 6 8.17 -9.24 -1.18
C ASP A 6 6.96 -9.65 -2.00
N SER A 7 6.49 -8.71 -2.84
CA SER A 7 5.44 -9.00 -3.80
C SER A 7 5.96 -9.99 -4.84
N GLY A 8 5.14 -10.97 -5.19
CA GLY A 8 5.52 -12.14 -5.97
C GLY A 8 5.13 -13.46 -5.30
N PHE A 9 5.10 -13.49 -3.97
CA PHE A 9 4.77 -14.66 -3.17
C PHE A 9 3.40 -14.57 -2.50
N GLU A 10 2.65 -13.48 -2.73
CA GLU A 10 1.34 -13.29 -2.15
C GLU A 10 0.35 -14.31 -2.72
N SER A 11 -0.01 -15.30 -1.91
CA SER A 11 -1.03 -16.28 -2.22
C SER A 11 -1.79 -16.66 -0.96
N ILE A 12 -3.03 -17.10 -1.15
CA ILE A 12 -3.83 -17.58 -0.02
C ILE A 12 -3.16 -18.77 0.67
N ALA A 13 -2.60 -19.70 -0.11
CA ALA A 13 -1.87 -20.86 0.41
C ALA A 13 -0.67 -20.43 1.26
N PHE A 14 0.06 -19.40 0.83
CA PHE A 14 1.16 -18.84 1.61
C PHE A 14 0.70 -18.29 2.96
N PHE A 15 -0.36 -17.49 2.99
CA PHE A 15 -0.89 -16.93 4.25
C PHE A 15 -1.43 -18.01 5.18
N MET A 16 -2.12 -19.01 4.63
CA MET A 16 -2.60 -20.16 5.40
C MET A 16 -1.44 -20.94 6.02
N GLU A 17 -0.36 -21.17 5.27
CA GLU A 17 0.81 -21.91 5.78
C GLU A 17 1.57 -21.13 6.85
N MET A 18 1.72 -19.81 6.69
CA MET A 18 2.31 -18.95 7.72
C MET A 18 1.49 -18.99 9.01
N ARG A 19 0.16 -18.97 8.90
CA ARG A 19 -0.73 -19.10 10.06
C ARG A 19 -0.61 -20.48 10.71
N ARG A 20 -0.67 -21.55 9.91
CA ARG A 20 -0.56 -22.95 10.39
C ARG A 20 0.74 -23.20 11.15
N ARG A 21 1.83 -22.54 10.77
CA ARG A 21 3.14 -22.61 11.43
C ARG A 21 3.35 -21.55 12.51
N GLU A 22 2.35 -20.73 12.81
CA GLU A 22 2.42 -19.64 13.78
C GLU A 22 3.57 -18.64 13.51
N VAL A 23 3.85 -18.39 12.23
CA VAL A 23 4.88 -17.44 11.81
C VAL A 23 4.24 -16.07 11.60
N GLY A 24 4.60 -15.12 12.46
CA GLY A 24 4.26 -13.71 12.24
C GLY A 24 4.91 -13.22 10.94
N SER A 25 4.11 -12.71 10.00
CA SER A 25 4.61 -12.35 8.68
C SER A 25 4.06 -11.01 8.18
N THR A 26 4.83 -10.36 7.30
CA THR A 26 4.39 -9.21 6.51
C THR A 26 4.71 -9.47 5.05
N CYS A 27 3.76 -9.22 4.15
CA CYS A 27 3.93 -9.41 2.72
C CYS A 27 3.50 -8.15 1.95
N SER A 28 4.37 -7.68 1.05
CA SER A 28 3.99 -6.63 0.10
C SER A 28 3.02 -7.18 -0.93
N LEU A 29 1.90 -6.50 -1.16
CA LEU A 29 0.89 -6.95 -2.12
C LEU A 29 1.13 -6.36 -3.51
N LYS A 30 0.89 -7.15 -4.56
CA LYS A 30 0.82 -6.63 -5.93
C LYS A 30 -0.34 -5.66 -6.07
N ARG A 31 -0.14 -4.63 -6.89
CA ARG A 31 -1.15 -3.60 -7.11
C ARG A 31 -2.22 -4.10 -8.09
N THR A 32 -3.33 -4.60 -7.56
CA THR A 32 -4.49 -5.03 -8.35
C THR A 32 -5.57 -3.93 -8.38
N PRO A 33 -6.53 -3.96 -9.32
CA PRO A 33 -7.66 -3.03 -9.32
C PRO A 33 -8.48 -3.07 -8.03
N ALA A 34 -8.63 -4.24 -7.40
CA ALA A 34 -9.34 -4.38 -6.13
C ALA A 34 -8.62 -3.67 -4.98
N LEU A 35 -7.31 -3.89 -4.83
CA LEU A 35 -6.50 -3.20 -3.83
C LEU A 35 -6.37 -1.70 -4.14
N HIS A 36 -6.41 -1.32 -5.41
CA HIS A 36 -6.48 0.08 -5.80
C HIS A 36 -7.76 0.75 -5.31
N ARG A 37 -8.93 0.11 -5.49
CA ARG A 37 -10.22 0.61 -4.96
C ARG A 37 -10.21 0.71 -3.44
N LEU A 38 -9.71 -0.31 -2.77
CA LEU A 38 -9.57 -0.33 -1.30
C LEU A 38 -8.67 0.82 -0.81
N ARG A 39 -7.56 1.07 -1.50
CA ARG A 39 -6.68 2.21 -1.22
C ARG A 39 -7.41 3.55 -1.39
N THR A 40 -8.20 3.71 -2.44
CA THR A 40 -8.92 4.96 -2.71
C THR A 40 -10.12 5.19 -1.78
N SER A 41 -10.63 4.16 -1.11
CA SER A 41 -11.72 4.29 -0.13
C SER A 41 -11.24 4.72 1.26
N ILE A 42 -9.93 4.83 1.49
CA ILE A 42 -9.37 5.28 2.77
C ILE A 42 -9.73 6.76 2.97
N SER A 43 -10.43 7.06 4.06
CA SER A 43 -10.77 8.43 4.45
C SER A 43 -9.52 9.31 4.54
N SER A 44 -9.63 10.56 4.08
CA SER A 44 -8.54 11.54 4.18
C SER A 44 -8.10 11.76 5.63
N ARG A 45 -9.00 11.59 6.60
CA ARG A 45 -8.74 11.75 8.04
C ARG A 45 -8.02 10.55 8.68
N SER A 46 -7.93 9.40 7.99
CA SER A 46 -7.27 8.20 8.51
C SER A 46 -5.77 8.19 8.30
N TRP A 47 -5.24 9.12 7.49
CA TRP A 47 -3.81 9.21 7.20
C TRP A 47 -3.05 9.88 8.34
N ARG A 48 -1.89 9.31 8.66
CA ARG A 48 -0.99 9.78 9.71
C ARG A 48 0.43 9.92 9.16
N PRO A 49 1.25 10.86 9.64
CA PRO A 49 2.66 10.95 9.26
C PRO A 49 3.39 9.62 9.50
N ALA A 50 4.19 9.20 8.52
CA ALA A 50 5.02 8.01 8.65
C ALA A 50 6.29 8.33 9.45
N MET A 51 6.63 7.49 10.42
CA MET A 51 7.86 7.65 11.21
C MET A 51 9.09 7.49 10.31
N LEU A 52 10.09 8.36 10.51
CA LEU A 52 11.38 8.34 9.81
C LEU A 52 11.27 8.42 8.27
N MET A 53 10.13 8.90 7.76
CA MET A 53 9.86 9.04 6.33
C MET A 53 9.24 10.41 6.05
N PRO A 54 10.05 11.46 5.88
CA PRO A 54 9.56 12.80 5.53
C PRO A 54 8.64 12.76 4.31
N GLN A 55 7.58 13.57 4.33
CA GLN A 55 6.57 13.66 3.27
C GLN A 55 5.73 12.39 3.03
N ALA A 56 5.92 11.33 3.82
CA ALA A 56 5.12 10.12 3.72
C ALA A 56 4.03 10.06 4.79
N GLU A 57 2.91 9.45 4.43
CA GLU A 57 1.81 9.16 5.34
C GLU A 57 1.45 7.68 5.22
N ILE A 58 0.96 7.12 6.33
CA ILE A 58 0.42 5.78 6.40
C ILE A 58 -1.04 5.83 6.82
N ALA A 59 -1.80 4.84 6.36
CA ALA A 59 -3.14 4.55 6.83
C ALA A 59 -3.33 3.03 6.93
N GLU A 60 -4.28 2.63 7.75
CA GLU A 60 -4.62 1.22 7.96
C GLU A 60 -5.97 0.92 7.33
N ILE A 61 -6.08 -0.27 6.74
CA ILE A 61 -7.34 -0.81 6.26
C ILE A 61 -7.32 -2.33 6.31
N SER A 62 -8.48 -2.95 6.45
CA SER A 62 -8.62 -4.41 6.44
C SER A 62 -8.83 -4.95 5.03
N HIS A 63 -8.30 -6.13 4.75
CA HIS A 63 -8.52 -6.85 3.51
C HIS A 63 -8.72 -8.34 3.78
N THR A 64 -9.76 -8.91 3.19
CA THR A 64 -10.02 -10.35 3.21
C THR A 64 -9.80 -10.89 1.80
N PRO A 65 -8.66 -11.54 1.52
CA PRO A 65 -8.44 -12.19 0.24
C PRO A 65 -9.51 -13.27 -0.02
N LYS A 66 -9.83 -13.51 -1.29
CA LYS A 66 -10.72 -14.62 -1.65
C LYS A 66 -10.14 -15.95 -1.14
N GLY A 67 -10.96 -16.74 -0.44
CA GLY A 67 -10.55 -18.00 0.18
C GLY A 67 -9.86 -17.85 1.54
N TRP A 68 -9.80 -16.64 2.11
CA TRP A 68 -9.36 -16.42 3.49
C TRP A 68 -10.55 -16.57 4.44
N GLU A 69 -10.41 -17.49 5.40
CA GLU A 69 -11.47 -17.90 6.32
C GLU A 69 -11.22 -17.43 7.77
N HIS A 70 -10.18 -16.63 7.98
CA HIS A 70 -9.81 -16.09 9.30
C HIS A 70 -10.08 -14.59 9.40
N GLU A 71 -9.66 -13.97 10.51
CA GLU A 71 -9.81 -12.53 10.70
C GLU A 71 -9.17 -11.73 9.56
N PRO A 72 -9.76 -10.60 9.14
CA PRO A 72 -9.24 -9.81 8.03
C PRO A 72 -7.77 -9.45 8.20
N LEU A 73 -7.00 -9.52 7.11
CA LEU A 73 -5.61 -9.10 7.12
C LEU A 73 -5.54 -7.58 7.30
N ARG A 74 -4.65 -7.14 8.19
CA ARG A 74 -4.32 -5.72 8.34
C ARG A 74 -3.39 -5.29 7.21
N LEU A 75 -3.79 -4.27 6.46
CA LEU A 75 -2.95 -3.61 5.46
C LEU A 75 -2.43 -2.28 6.00
N ILE A 76 -1.13 -2.07 5.87
CA ILE A 76 -0.49 -0.77 6.04
C ILE A 76 -0.29 -0.17 4.66
N VAL A 77 -1.02 0.90 4.37
CA VAL A 77 -0.96 1.59 3.09
C VAL A 77 -0.12 2.85 3.25
N ARG A 78 0.95 2.97 2.46
CA ARG A 78 1.82 4.14 2.44
C ARG A 78 1.53 5.01 1.22
N ARG A 79 1.46 6.32 1.41
CA ARG A 79 1.53 7.32 0.33
C ARG A 79 2.69 8.27 0.58
N VAL A 80 3.23 8.83 -0.49
CA VAL A 80 4.28 9.86 -0.44
C VAL A 80 3.74 11.06 -1.19
N ARG A 81 3.78 12.22 -0.54
CA ARG A 81 3.49 13.49 -1.18
C ARG A 81 4.71 13.86 -2.02
N ILE A 82 4.49 14.28 -3.25
CA ILE A 82 5.54 14.80 -4.11
C ILE A 82 5.15 16.25 -4.41
N PRO A 83 5.93 17.23 -3.94
CA PRO A 83 5.71 18.64 -4.27
C PRO A 83 5.71 18.84 -5.79
N VAL A 84 4.85 19.74 -6.28
CA VAL A 84 4.77 20.01 -7.72
C VAL A 84 6.08 20.60 -8.22
N GLU A 85 6.77 21.36 -7.37
CA GLU A 85 8.06 21.98 -7.61
C GLU A 85 9.19 20.94 -7.78
N GLU A 86 9.00 19.72 -7.25
CA GLU A 86 9.93 18.59 -7.44
C GLU A 86 9.61 17.78 -8.71
N LEU A 87 8.49 18.06 -9.40
CA LEU A 87 8.17 17.46 -10.68
C LEU A 87 8.87 18.21 -11.81
N SER A 88 9.67 17.49 -12.59
CA SER A 88 10.27 18.04 -13.80
C SER A 88 9.20 18.53 -14.80
N GLU A 89 9.47 19.67 -15.44
CA GLU A 89 8.67 20.20 -16.54
C GLU A 89 8.83 19.42 -17.85
N ASP A 90 9.84 18.56 -17.96
CA ASP A 90 10.03 17.72 -19.15
C ASP A 90 8.87 16.71 -19.30
N PRO A 91 8.10 16.75 -20.41
CA PRO A 91 7.04 15.79 -20.67
C PRO A 91 7.53 14.34 -20.78
N ARG A 92 8.83 14.10 -21.03
CA ARG A 92 9.43 12.76 -21.03
C ARG A 92 9.73 12.24 -19.62
N SER A 93 9.65 13.09 -18.60
CA SER A 93 9.88 12.70 -17.21
C SER A 93 8.92 11.59 -16.78
N ARG A 94 9.48 10.43 -16.41
CA ARG A 94 8.68 9.30 -15.90
C ARG A 94 7.85 9.70 -14.69
N ARG A 95 8.38 10.57 -13.82
CA ARG A 95 7.65 11.07 -12.65
C ARG A 95 6.44 11.91 -13.09
N ARG A 96 6.62 12.88 -14.00
CA ARG A 96 5.52 13.70 -14.54
C ARG A 96 4.40 12.86 -15.16
N ARG A 97 4.75 11.80 -15.90
CA ARG A 97 3.76 10.87 -16.48
C ARG A 97 3.04 10.00 -15.44
N THR A 98 3.67 9.75 -14.30
CA THR A 98 3.11 8.90 -13.22
C THR A 98 2.19 9.69 -12.28
N TYR A 99 2.43 11.00 -12.14
CA TYR A 99 1.66 11.91 -11.28
C TYR A 99 0.97 12.98 -12.16
N PRO A 100 -0.20 12.68 -12.76
CA PRO A 100 -0.92 13.68 -13.55
C PRO A 100 -1.33 14.88 -12.68
N PRO A 101 -1.54 16.08 -13.26
CA PRO A 101 -1.79 17.33 -12.51
C PRO A 101 -3.00 17.30 -11.56
N SER A 102 -3.97 16.40 -11.78
CA SER A 102 -5.08 16.18 -10.85
C SER A 102 -4.69 15.42 -9.58
N SER A 103 -3.51 14.80 -9.56
CA SER A 103 -2.99 13.97 -8.45
C SER A 103 -2.27 14.78 -7.37
N SER A 104 -1.94 16.05 -7.65
CA SER A 104 -1.31 16.98 -6.72
C SER A 104 -2.33 17.70 -5.82
N HIS A 105 -3.63 17.55 -6.10
CA HIS A 105 -4.73 18.07 -5.29
C HIS A 105 -5.19 17.03 -4.25
N TRP A 106 -4.34 16.76 -3.25
CA TRP A 106 -4.83 16.21 -1.98
C TRP A 106 -4.86 17.36 -0.97
N ARG A 107 -5.98 18.11 -0.96
CA ARG A 107 -6.34 18.94 0.22
C ARG A 107 -6.93 18.04 1.29
#